data_AF-A0A7X7GV64-F1
#
_entry.id   AF-A0A7X7GV64-F1
#
_cell.length_a   1.000
_cell.length_b   1.000
_cell.length_c   1.000
_cell.angle_alpha   90.00
_cell.angle_beta   90.00
_cell.angle_gamma   90.00
#
_symmetry.space_group_name_H-M   'P 1'
#
loop_
_entity.id
_entity.type
_entity.pdbx_description
1 polymer ?
#
loop_
_entity_poly.entity_id
_entity_poly.type
_entity_poly.pdbx_seq_one_letter_code
_entity_poly.pdbx_strand_id
1 'polypeptide(L)'
;MTLEKKWDGARCLFRIEVKAGDGASIVEDRLTLVEALEFDEATACAEAEARACETFRRVNADGQQVGVRYLGACDLYEMGEKPGHGVEVHPTRVFVDPRGLGR
;
A
#
# COMPACT_ATOMS: atom_id res chain seq x y z
N MET A 1 14.35 -20.68 -16.99
CA MET A 1 13.96 -20.13 -15.67
C MET A 1 12.47 -19.92 -15.72
N THR A 2 11.70 -20.67 -14.94
CA THR A 2 10.31 -20.32 -14.65
C THR A 2 10.33 -19.13 -13.70
N LEU A 3 9.73 -18.02 -14.10
CA LEU A 3 9.52 -16.88 -13.22
C LEU A 3 8.38 -17.27 -12.28
N GLU A 4 8.70 -17.45 -11.00
CA GLU A 4 7.70 -17.72 -9.97
C GLU A 4 7.23 -16.39 -9.38
N LYS A 5 5.91 -16.28 -9.18
CA LYS A 5 5.34 -15.13 -8.49
C LYS A 5 5.75 -15.13 -7.02
N LYS A 6 5.94 -13.93 -6.49
CA LYS A 6 6.24 -13.66 -5.09
C LYS A 6 5.10 -12.89 -4.46
N TRP A 7 5.08 -12.89 -3.15
CA TRP A 7 4.14 -12.12 -2.36
C TRP A 7 4.84 -10.90 -1.77
N ASP A 8 4.17 -9.76 -1.85
CA ASP A 8 4.61 -8.50 -1.27
C ASP A 8 3.48 -7.88 -0.45
N GLY A 9 3.83 -7.21 0.65
CA GLY A 9 2.94 -6.30 1.35
C GLY A 9 3.01 -4.91 0.73
N ALA A 10 1.88 -4.29 0.42
CA ALA A 10 1.82 -2.93 -0.09
C ALA A 10 1.11 -2.02 0.91
N ARG A 11 1.84 -1.05 1.48
CA ARG A 11 1.28 -0.03 2.38
C ARG A 11 0.90 1.19 1.55
N CYS A 12 -0.40 1.42 1.43
CA CYS A 12 -0.95 2.59 0.76
C CYS A 12 -1.55 3.58 1.76
N LEU A 13 -1.38 4.87 1.51
CA LEU A 13 -1.99 5.94 2.31
C LEU A 13 -3.29 6.44 1.70
N PHE A 14 -4.32 6.57 2.52
CA PHE A 14 -5.62 7.10 2.14
C PHE A 14 -5.98 8.29 3.01
N ARG A 15 -6.68 9.26 2.43
CA ARG A 15 -7.40 10.28 3.20
C ARG A 15 -8.87 9.91 3.24
N ILE A 16 -9.43 9.93 4.44
CA ILE A 16 -10.86 9.76 4.67
C ILE A 16 -11.42 11.10 5.12
N GLU A 17 -12.39 11.64 4.40
CA GLU A 17 -12.96 12.96 4.62
C GLU A 17 -14.46 12.84 4.91
N VAL A 18 -14.93 13.44 6.00
CA VAL A 18 -16.36 13.50 6.29
C VAL A 18 -16.99 14.62 5.47
N LYS A 19 -18.02 14.30 4.68
CA LYS A 19 -18.70 15.30 3.83
C LYS A 19 -19.54 16.31 4.59
N ALA A 20 -20.09 15.90 5.74
CA ALA A 20 -20.98 16.73 6.55
C ALA A 20 -20.28 17.13 7.85
N GLY A 21 -19.99 18.42 8.02
CA GLY A 21 -19.36 18.95 9.24
C GLY A 21 -18.30 20.01 8.96
N ASP A 22 -17.37 20.14 9.91
CA ASP A 22 -16.22 21.04 9.97
C ASP A 22 -15.07 20.69 9.01
N GLY A 23 -15.23 19.66 8.18
CA GLY A 23 -14.19 19.19 7.26
C GLY A 23 -13.16 18.28 7.92
N ALA A 24 -13.51 17.62 9.03
CA ALA A 24 -12.64 16.62 9.65
C ALA A 24 -12.18 15.55 8.64
N SER A 25 -10.88 15.27 8.66
CA SER A 25 -10.26 14.24 7.84
C SER A 25 -9.24 13.45 8.65
N ILE A 26 -9.13 12.15 8.35
CA ILE A 26 -8.08 11.29 8.89
C ILE A 26 -7.22 10.73 7.75
N VAL A 27 -5.99 10.36 8.09
CA VAL A 27 -5.13 9.56 7.22
C VAL A 27 -5.18 8.13 7.72
N GLU A 28 -5.42 7.19 6.81
CA GLU A 28 -5.48 5.75 7.08
C GLU A 28 -4.39 5.04 6.29
N ASP A 29 -3.63 4.19 6.99
CA ASP A 29 -2.69 3.27 6.40
C ASP A 29 -3.41 1.96 6.10
N ARG A 30 -3.31 1.46 4.86
CA ARG A 30 -3.77 0.12 4.50
C ARG A 30 -2.61 -0.72 4.01
N LEU A 31 -2.46 -1.90 4.59
CA LEU A 31 -1.54 -2.92 4.11
C LEU A 31 -2.34 -3.98 3.34
N THR A 32 -2.02 -4.19 2.07
CA THR A 32 -2.60 -5.25 1.24
C THR A 32 -1.52 -6.24 0.82
N LEU A 33 -1.91 -7.47 0.49
CA LEU A 33 -1.01 -8.48 -0.05
C LEU A 33 -1.17 -8.51 -1.57
N VAL A 34 -0.05 -8.48 -2.29
CA VAL A 34 0.00 -8.48 -3.76
C VAL A 34 0.86 -9.64 -4.22
N GLU A 35 0.43 -10.33 -5.27
CA GLU A 35 1.17 -11.45 -5.87
C GLU A 35 1.61 -11.08 -7.30
N ALA A 36 2.92 -10.88 -7.51
CA ALA A 36 3.49 -10.42 -8.77
C ALA A 36 4.84 -11.09 -9.07
N LEU A 37 5.36 -10.93 -10.29
CA LEU A 37 6.67 -11.46 -10.67
C LEU A 37 7.82 -10.53 -10.24
N GLU A 38 7.58 -9.21 -10.31
CA GLU A 38 8.58 -8.18 -10.07
C GLU A 38 8.02 -7.02 -9.23
N PHE A 39 8.89 -6.27 -8.55
CA PHE A 39 8.51 -5.15 -7.68
C PHE A 39 7.73 -4.05 -8.40
N ASP A 40 8.08 -3.73 -9.64
CA ASP A 40 7.39 -2.69 -10.42
C ASP A 40 5.95 -3.12 -10.75
N GLU A 41 5.77 -4.41 -11.05
CA GLU A 41 4.44 -5.00 -11.26
C GLU A 41 3.63 -4.99 -9.96
N ALA A 42 4.22 -5.38 -8.83
CA ALA A 42 3.57 -5.33 -7.52
C ALA A 42 3.11 -3.91 -7.16
N THR A 43 3.97 -2.92 -7.39
CA THR A 43 3.65 -1.50 -7.13
C THR A 43 2.51 -1.03 -8.01
N ALA A 44 2.56 -1.32 -9.32
CA ALA A 44 1.52 -0.94 -10.25
C ALA A 44 0.16 -1.56 -9.90
N CYS A 45 0.15 -2.85 -9.52
CA CYS A 45 -1.05 -3.53 -9.05
C CYS A 45 -1.60 -2.89 -7.78
N ALA A 46 -0.75 -2.65 -6.78
CA ALA A 46 -1.15 -2.04 -5.51
C ALA A 46 -1.75 -0.64 -5.71
N GLU A 47 -1.12 0.20 -6.53
CA GLU A 47 -1.64 1.53 -6.83
C GLU A 47 -2.96 1.49 -7.60
N ALA A 48 -3.10 0.56 -8.55
CA ALA A 48 -4.33 0.41 -9.32
C ALA A 48 -5.51 0.01 -8.42
N GLU A 49 -5.29 -0.95 -7.51
CA GLU A 49 -6.29 -1.35 -6.51
C GLU A 49 -6.60 -0.22 -5.52
N ALA A 50 -5.59 0.52 -5.08
CA ALA A 50 -5.77 1.66 -4.19
C ALA A 50 -6.61 2.77 -4.85
N ARG A 51 -6.34 3.09 -6.13
CA ARG A 51 -7.16 4.03 -6.90
C ARG A 51 -8.59 3.53 -7.10
N ALA A 52 -8.78 2.23 -7.29
CA ALA A 52 -10.12 1.64 -7.40
C ALA A 52 -10.93 1.72 -6.09
N CYS A 53 -10.26 1.86 -4.94
CA CYS A 53 -10.91 2.07 -3.65
C CYS A 53 -11.39 3.52 -3.43
N GLU A 54 -11.03 4.46 -4.31
CA GLU A 54 -11.49 5.85 -4.20
C GLU A 54 -13.00 5.92 -4.38
N THR A 55 -13.70 6.50 -3.40
CA THR A 55 -15.16 6.56 -3.42
C THR A 55 -15.66 7.69 -2.52
N PHE A 56 -16.76 8.32 -2.93
CA PHE A 56 -17.41 9.39 -2.16
C PHE A 56 -18.74 8.96 -1.53
N ARG A 57 -18.96 7.64 -1.38
CA ARG A 57 -20.25 7.06 -1.00
C ARG A 57 -20.19 6.07 0.15
N ARG A 58 -19.09 6.02 0.90
CA ARG A 58 -19.06 5.19 2.12
C ARG A 58 -19.79 5.91 3.24
N VAL A 59 -20.31 5.13 4.17
CA VAL A 59 -20.95 5.62 5.39
C VAL A 59 -20.12 5.09 6.55
N ASN A 60 -19.68 5.97 7.46
CA ASN A 60 -18.95 5.56 8.66
C ASN A 60 -19.91 5.00 9.73
N ALA A 61 -19.38 4.54 10.86
CA ALA A 61 -20.17 3.97 11.95
C ALA A 61 -21.21 4.96 12.53
N ASP A 62 -20.93 6.25 12.42
CA ASP A 62 -21.80 7.34 12.89
C ASP A 62 -22.88 7.74 11.86
N GLY A 63 -22.99 7.03 10.74
CA GLY A 63 -23.99 7.29 9.71
C GLY A 63 -23.65 8.46 8.77
N GLN A 64 -22.43 9.01 8.85
CA GLN A 64 -21.99 10.14 8.02
C GLN A 64 -21.43 9.65 6.69
N GLN A 65 -21.69 10.41 5.62
CA GLN A 65 -21.04 10.17 4.34
C GLN A 65 -19.55 10.53 4.40
N VAL A 66 -18.71 9.60 3.99
CA VAL A 66 -17.25 9.78 3.91
C VAL A 66 -16.74 9.55 2.50
N GLY A 67 -15.82 10.41 2.09
CA GLY A 67 -14.97 10.24 0.92
C GLY A 67 -13.68 9.51 1.29
N VAL A 68 -13.20 8.66 0.39
CA VAL A 68 -11.90 8.00 0.47
C VAL A 68 -11.13 8.38 -0.78
N ARG A 69 -9.91 8.89 -0.58
CA ARG A 69 -8.98 9.27 -1.65
C ARG A 69 -7.63 8.62 -1.41
N TYR A 70 -7.05 8.01 -2.43
CA TYR A 70 -5.69 7.50 -2.38
C TYR A 70 -4.71 8.68 -2.48
N LEU A 71 -3.66 8.67 -1.66
CA LEU A 71 -2.71 9.79 -1.57
C LEU A 71 -1.49 9.65 -2.48
N GLY A 72 -1.41 8.58 -3.29
CA GLY A 72 -0.28 8.37 -4.21
C GLY A 72 1.00 7.92 -3.50
N ALA A 73 0.92 7.45 -2.26
CA ALA A 73 2.03 6.86 -1.54
C ALA A 73 1.82 5.34 -1.45
N CYS A 74 2.78 4.56 -1.93
CA CYS A 74 2.82 3.10 -1.86
C CYS A 74 4.22 2.66 -1.45
N ASP A 75 4.35 2.08 -0.27
CA ASP A 75 5.58 1.41 0.16
C ASP A 75 5.41 -0.10 0.00
N LEU A 76 6.37 -0.76 -0.66
CA LEU A 76 6.40 -2.23 -0.75
C LEU A 76 7.27 -2.85 0.35
N TYR A 77 6.83 -4.03 0.78
CA TYR A 77 7.46 -4.86 1.78
C TYR A 77 7.58 -6.27 1.23
N GLU A 78 8.81 -6.74 1.03
CA GLU A 78 9.07 -8.08 0.52
C GLU A 78 8.66 -9.15 1.55
N MET A 79 8.03 -10.22 1.08
CA MET A 79 7.81 -11.44 1.85
C MET A 79 8.73 -12.54 1.34
N GLY A 80 9.45 -13.18 2.25
CA GLY A 80 10.34 -14.31 1.89
C GLY A 80 9.60 -15.60 1.55
N GLU A 81 8.32 -15.68 1.88
CA GLU A 81 7.48 -16.87 1.73
C GLU A 81 6.00 -16.50 1.49
N LYS A 82 5.17 -17.50 1.18
CA LYS A 82 3.73 -17.30 1.00
C LYS A 82 3.06 -16.80 2.28
N PRO A 83 1.98 -16.00 2.20
CA PRO A 83 1.29 -15.48 3.37
C PRO A 83 0.88 -16.59 4.34
N GLY A 84 1.22 -16.40 5.62
CA GLY A 84 0.99 -17.38 6.66
C GLY A 84 1.19 -16.79 8.05
N HIS A 85 0.87 -17.58 9.08
CA HIS A 85 1.09 -17.17 10.46
C HIS A 85 2.58 -17.05 10.77
N GLY A 86 2.99 -15.91 11.36
CA GLY A 86 4.38 -15.67 11.74
C GLY A 86 5.30 -15.23 10.58
N VAL A 87 4.77 -15.13 9.36
CA VAL A 87 5.54 -14.62 8.22
C VAL A 87 5.79 -13.13 8.39
N GLU A 88 7.05 -12.76 8.31
CA GLU A 88 7.49 -11.37 8.40
C GLU A 88 7.50 -10.71 7.02
N VAL A 89 7.31 -9.39 7.03
CA VAL A 89 7.45 -8.55 5.84
C VAL A 89 8.53 -7.52 6.11
N HIS A 90 9.37 -7.23 5.12
CA HIS A 90 10.51 -6.34 5.28
C HIS A 90 10.46 -5.21 4.25
N PRO A 91 10.69 -3.95 4.64
CA PRO A 91 10.73 -2.87 3.66
C PRO A 91 11.81 -3.17 2.63
N THR A 92 11.54 -2.92 1.35
CA THR A 92 12.52 -3.14 0.29
C THR A 92 13.77 -2.30 0.58
N ARG A 93 14.91 -2.95 0.84
CA ARG A 93 16.16 -2.27 1.19
C ARG A 93 17.03 -2.13 -0.05
N VAL A 94 17.49 -0.91 -0.31
CA VAL A 94 18.66 -0.69 -1.16
C VAL A 94 19.89 -0.88 -0.29
N PHE A 95 20.75 -1.84 -0.62
CA PHE A 95 22.08 -1.94 0.00
C PHE A 95 22.92 -0.78 -0.52
N VAL A 96 23.33 0.11 0.39
CA VAL A 96 24.28 1.18 0.07
C VAL A 96 25.68 0.63 0.35
N ASP A 97 26.56 0.50 -0.65
CA ASP A 97 27.99 0.27 -0.39
C ASP A 97 28.56 1.56 0.22
N PRO A 98 29.01 1.57 1.48
CA PRO A 98 29.60 2.76 2.09
C PRO A 98 30.87 3.24 1.36
N ARG A 99 31.46 2.42 0.49
CA ARG A 99 32.62 2.76 -0.36
C ARG A 99 32.22 3.35 -1.72
N GLY A 100 30.93 3.38 -2.05
CA GLY A 100 30.40 3.86 -3.32
C GLY A 100 30.09 5.36 -3.38
N LEU A 101 30.16 6.09 -2.26
CA LEU A 101 30.01 7.56 -2.21
C LEU A 101 31.34 8.31 -2.44
N GLY A 102 32.22 7.74 -3.26
CA GLY A 102 33.55 8.29 -3.51
C GLY A 102 34.00 8.08 -4.95
N ARG A 103 33.53 8.96 -5.84
CA ARG A 103 34.35 9.78 -6.76
C ARG A 103 33.47 10.66 -7.64
#